data_AF-R4WEI7-F1
#
_entry.id   AF-R4WEI7-F1
#
_cell.length_a   1.000
_cell.length_b   1.000
_cell.length_c   1.000
_cell.angle_alpha   90.00
_cell.angle_beta   90.00
_cell.angle_gamma   90.00
#
_symmetry.space_group_name_H-M   'P 1'
#
loop_
_entity.id
_entity.type
_entity.pdbx_description
1 polymer ?
#
loop_
_entity_poly.entity_id
_entity_poly.type
_entity_poly.pdbx_seq_one_letter_code
_entity_poly.pdbx_strand_id
1 'polypeptide(L)'
;MRAPKIHKVIEGSELAKFGVSTPHTSHCLPNNTVLISTLGDTEDNSLGQLLVIDGNTWEVTGLWTTGHKTANHGYDYWYQPHWDVLVASEFMVPYSWKLGCDVDVIRNKDMTGHSLNIYSWTDRNLIQTIDLGEDGMIPLETRFLHDPKSPQGFVGCAFSSTVFRFYRNCDGTWSAEKVITIPKVKANGWVLPEIPGMITDVLLSMDDKWLY
;
A
#
# COMPACT_ATOMS: atom_id res chain seq x y z
N MET A 1 -7.89 -33.65 10.06
CA MET A 1 -7.92 -32.21 9.71
C MET A 1 -7.18 -31.44 10.79
N ARG A 2 -6.28 -30.52 10.42
CA ARG A 2 -5.74 -29.57 11.40
C ARG A 2 -6.85 -28.56 11.71
N ALA A 3 -7.10 -28.30 12.99
CA ALA A 3 -8.04 -27.28 13.46
C ALA A 3 -7.20 -26.07 13.93
N PRO A 4 -6.92 -25.09 13.06
CA PRO A 4 -6.18 -23.90 13.46
C PRO A 4 -6.89 -23.20 14.62
N LYS A 5 -6.12 -22.72 15.58
CA LYS A 5 -6.59 -21.93 16.71
C LYS A 5 -5.82 -20.62 16.74
N ILE A 6 -6.44 -19.58 17.28
CA ILE A 6 -5.75 -18.32 17.54
C ILE A 6 -4.56 -18.62 18.47
N HIS A 7 -3.36 -18.29 18.01
CA HIS A 7 -2.14 -18.47 18.78
C HIS A 7 -1.90 -17.28 19.72
N LYS A 8 -2.05 -16.06 19.20
CA LYS A 8 -1.90 -14.81 19.94
C LYS A 8 -2.80 -13.72 19.33
N VAL A 9 -3.25 -12.79 20.16
CA VAL A 9 -3.86 -11.52 19.75
C VAL A 9 -2.89 -10.42 20.11
N ILE A 10 -2.60 -9.54 19.15
CA ILE A 10 -1.87 -8.29 19.37
C ILE A 10 -2.92 -7.20 19.42
N GLU A 11 -3.15 -6.64 20.61
CA GLU A 11 -4.15 -5.60 20.82
C GLU A 11 -3.73 -4.28 20.17
N GLY A 12 -4.69 -3.45 19.77
CA GLY A 12 -4.41 -2.14 19.18
C GLY A 12 -3.60 -1.21 20.10
N SER A 13 -3.70 -1.40 21.43
CA SER A 13 -2.89 -0.68 22.41
C SER A 13 -1.40 -0.98 22.30
N GLU A 14 -1.00 -2.13 21.76
CA GLU A 14 0.41 -2.47 21.52
C GLU A 14 0.97 -1.69 20.33
N LEU A 15 0.17 -1.44 19.30
CA LEU A 15 0.52 -0.60 18.15
C LEU A 15 0.57 0.88 18.55
N ALA A 16 -0.38 1.32 19.37
CA ALA A 16 -0.47 2.70 19.84
C ALA A 16 0.78 3.17 20.61
N LYS A 17 1.53 2.26 21.25
CA LYS A 17 2.83 2.57 21.87
C LYS A 17 3.86 3.16 20.89
N PHE A 18 3.68 2.88 19.60
CA PHE A 18 4.52 3.37 18.50
C PHE A 18 3.85 4.46 17.66
N GLY A 19 2.71 5.01 18.14
CA GLY A 19 2.00 6.11 17.47
C GLY A 19 1.27 5.72 16.20
N VAL A 20 1.02 4.42 15.97
CA VAL A 20 0.35 3.91 14.76
C VAL A 20 -0.93 3.16 15.09
N SER A 21 -1.85 3.12 14.13
CA SER A 21 -3.13 2.41 14.19
C SER A 21 -3.48 1.83 12.82
N THR A 22 -4.64 1.18 12.72
CA THR A 22 -5.21 0.76 11.43
C THR A 22 -4.24 -0.12 10.60
N PRO A 23 -3.82 -1.29 11.13
CA PRO A 23 -2.95 -2.21 10.41
C PRO A 23 -3.66 -2.80 9.19
N HIS A 24 -2.91 -3.07 8.12
CA HIS A 24 -3.46 -3.58 6.85
C HIS A 24 -2.66 -4.76 6.29
N THR A 25 -1.65 -4.52 5.47
CA THR A 25 -0.91 -5.57 4.78
C THR A 25 0.14 -6.17 5.70
N SER A 26 0.29 -7.49 5.67
CA SER A 26 1.36 -8.18 6.38
C SER A 26 2.21 -9.03 5.44
N HIS A 27 3.54 -8.96 5.60
CA HIS A 27 4.47 -9.86 4.94
C HIS A 27 5.50 -10.39 5.93
N CYS A 28 5.85 -11.67 5.80
CA CYS A 28 7.01 -12.23 6.49
C CYS A 28 8.30 -11.76 5.83
N LEU A 29 9.34 -11.53 6.63
CA LEU A 29 10.67 -11.17 6.19
C LEU A 29 11.66 -12.32 6.42
N PRO A 30 12.79 -12.38 5.68
CA PRO A 30 13.78 -13.45 5.81
C PRO A 30 14.42 -13.58 7.20
N ASN A 31 14.39 -12.53 8.02
CA ASN A 31 14.97 -12.49 9.36
C ASN A 31 14.00 -12.93 10.47
N ASN A 32 12.93 -13.67 10.13
CA ASN A 32 11.90 -14.11 11.07
C ASN A 32 11.18 -12.95 11.76
N THR A 33 10.89 -11.89 11.01
CA THR A 33 10.00 -10.81 11.45
C THR A 33 8.79 -10.71 10.52
N VAL A 34 7.69 -10.17 11.03
CA VAL A 34 6.52 -9.81 10.24
C VAL A 34 6.48 -8.29 10.16
N LEU A 35 6.43 -7.78 8.94
CA LEU A 35 6.28 -6.37 8.67
C LEU A 35 4.80 -6.10 8.36
N ILE A 36 4.22 -5.05 8.93
CA ILE A 36 2.81 -4.71 8.77
C ILE A 36 2.67 -3.24 8.38
N SER A 37 1.94 -2.92 7.31
CA SER A 37 1.59 -1.52 7.02
C SER A 37 0.49 -1.00 7.93
N THR A 38 0.58 0.28 8.26
CA THR A 38 -0.41 1.01 9.06
C THR A 38 -0.84 2.25 8.30
N LEU A 39 -2.16 2.51 8.27
CA LEU A 39 -2.77 3.60 7.49
C LEU A 39 -2.90 4.92 8.27
N GLY A 40 -2.79 4.85 9.60
CA GLY A 40 -3.05 6.01 10.45
C GLY A 40 -2.28 6.05 11.74
N ASP A 41 -2.38 7.20 12.40
CA ASP A 41 -1.92 7.41 13.76
C ASP A 41 -3.01 7.03 14.79
N THR A 42 -2.75 7.27 16.07
CA THR A 42 -3.69 6.98 17.16
C THR A 42 -4.93 7.89 17.18
N GLU A 43 -4.94 8.94 16.37
CA GLU A 43 -6.06 9.88 16.21
C GLU A 43 -6.80 9.68 14.87
N ASP A 44 -6.49 8.61 14.15
CA ASP A 44 -7.03 8.28 12.83
C ASP A 44 -6.70 9.31 11.73
N ASN A 45 -5.68 10.16 11.94
CA ASN A 45 -5.08 10.92 10.85
C ASN A 45 -4.26 9.99 9.96
N SER A 46 -3.94 10.46 8.75
CA SER A 46 -3.23 9.60 7.81
C SER A 46 -1.75 9.53 8.15
N LEU A 47 -1.21 8.33 8.07
CA LEU A 47 0.18 8.04 8.33
C LEU A 47 0.57 6.81 7.50
N GLY A 48 1.68 6.87 6.78
CA GLY A 48 2.23 5.72 6.05
C GLY A 48 3.43 5.12 6.77
N GLN A 49 3.18 4.31 7.79
CA GLN A 49 4.23 3.64 8.58
C GLN A 49 4.16 2.12 8.44
N LEU A 50 5.27 1.48 8.82
CA LEU A 50 5.43 0.04 8.80
C LEU A 50 5.86 -0.44 10.18
N LEU A 51 5.12 -1.36 10.76
CA LEU A 51 5.32 -1.93 12.09
C LEU A 51 6.06 -3.27 12.00
N VAL A 52 6.98 -3.54 12.91
CA VAL A 52 7.74 -4.80 12.98
C VAL A 52 7.28 -5.65 14.15
N ILE A 53 6.95 -6.91 13.87
CA ILE A 53 6.64 -7.95 14.86
C ILE A 53 7.74 -9.02 14.84
N ASP A 54 8.24 -9.40 16.00
CA ASP A 54 9.17 -10.52 16.13
C ASP A 54 8.43 -11.85 15.91
N GLY A 55 8.94 -12.70 15.01
CA GLY A 55 8.30 -13.97 14.65
C GLY A 55 8.42 -15.08 15.70
N ASN A 56 9.24 -14.91 16.74
CA ASN A 56 9.35 -15.85 17.85
C ASN A 56 8.42 -15.47 19.02
N THR A 57 8.44 -14.19 19.41
CA THR A 57 7.68 -13.70 20.58
C THR A 57 6.30 -13.18 20.21
N TRP A 58 6.07 -12.85 18.93
CA TRP A 58 4.88 -12.15 18.43
C TRP A 58 4.65 -10.82 19.15
N GLU A 59 5.72 -10.15 19.53
CA GLU A 59 5.67 -8.81 20.15
C GLU A 59 5.98 -7.75 19.10
N VAL A 60 5.34 -6.60 19.26
CA VAL A 60 5.64 -5.42 18.45
C VAL A 60 6.97 -4.84 18.93
N THR A 61 7.94 -4.76 18.02
CA THR A 61 9.32 -4.35 18.34
C THR A 61 9.62 -2.91 17.96
N GLY A 62 8.81 -2.30 17.09
CA GLY A 62 8.98 -0.92 16.67
C GLY A 62 8.46 -0.64 15.27
N LEU A 63 8.85 0.53 14.75
CA LEU A 63 8.66 0.90 13.35
C LEU A 63 9.86 0.43 12.52
N TRP A 64 9.61 0.05 11.28
CA TRP A 64 10.64 -0.34 10.33
C TRP A 64 11.38 0.87 9.78
N THR A 65 10.64 1.94 9.47
CA THR A 65 11.19 3.16 8.87
C THR A 65 12.16 3.85 9.83
N THR A 66 13.38 4.10 9.37
CA THR A 66 14.38 4.91 10.07
C THR A 66 14.62 6.21 9.31
N GLY A 67 14.10 7.32 9.81
CA GLY A 67 14.29 8.64 9.18
C GLY A 67 13.25 9.67 9.60
N HIS A 68 13.42 10.91 9.14
CA HIS A 68 12.49 12.02 9.43
C HIS A 68 11.41 12.22 8.36
N LYS A 69 11.59 11.60 7.18
CA LYS A 69 10.59 11.67 6.10
C LYS A 69 9.58 10.53 6.27
N THR A 70 8.31 10.86 6.15
CA THR A 70 7.19 9.93 6.25
C THR A 70 6.30 10.09 5.03
N ALA A 71 5.66 9.01 4.61
CA ALA A 71 4.61 9.08 3.60
C ALA A 71 3.38 9.81 4.18
N ASN A 72 2.66 10.53 3.32
CA ASN A 72 1.45 11.26 3.72
C ASN A 72 0.31 10.30 4.05
N HIS A 73 0.25 9.17 3.34
CA HIS A 73 -0.74 8.12 3.51
C HIS A 73 -0.06 6.74 3.51
N GLY A 74 -0.75 5.73 4.03
CA GLY A 74 -0.34 4.33 3.93
C GLY A 74 -1.45 3.47 3.34
N TYR A 75 -1.10 2.31 2.79
CA TYR A 75 -2.03 1.23 2.45
C TYR A 75 -1.29 -0.11 2.35
N ASP A 76 -0.92 -0.51 1.13
CA ASP A 76 -0.24 -1.76 0.84
C ASP A 76 1.25 -1.52 0.66
N TYR A 77 2.04 -2.58 0.68
CA TYR A 77 3.45 -2.50 0.31
C TYR A 77 3.95 -3.84 -0.19
N TRP A 78 4.99 -3.78 -1.02
CA TRP A 78 5.77 -4.93 -1.40
C TRP A 78 7.24 -4.56 -1.44
N TYR A 79 8.13 -5.54 -1.29
CA TYR A 79 9.57 -5.29 -1.22
C TYR A 79 10.34 -6.20 -2.17
N GLN A 80 11.47 -5.69 -2.66
CA GLN A 80 12.37 -6.42 -3.54
C GLN A 80 13.84 -6.18 -3.12
N PRO A 81 14.39 -6.99 -2.18
CA PRO A 81 15.67 -6.70 -1.55
C PRO A 81 16.86 -6.74 -2.52
N HIS A 82 16.76 -7.52 -3.61
CA HIS A 82 17.77 -7.55 -4.66
C HIS A 82 18.04 -6.15 -5.25
N TRP A 83 17.00 -5.30 -5.28
CA TRP A 83 17.06 -3.95 -5.81
C TRP A 83 17.12 -2.86 -4.72
N ASP A 84 17.31 -3.27 -3.47
CA ASP A 84 17.31 -2.40 -2.28
C ASP A 84 16.04 -1.53 -2.15
N VAL A 85 14.86 -2.11 -2.41
CA VAL A 85 13.61 -1.32 -2.44
C VAL A 85 12.48 -1.93 -1.65
N LEU A 86 11.69 -1.06 -1.02
CA LEU A 86 10.30 -1.30 -0.65
C LEU A 86 9.43 -0.23 -1.32
N VAL A 87 8.31 -0.65 -1.93
CA VAL A 87 7.33 0.23 -2.55
C VAL A 87 6.04 0.12 -1.77
N ALA A 88 5.59 1.23 -1.19
CA ALA A 88 4.33 1.33 -0.48
C ALA A 88 3.33 2.20 -1.27
N SER A 89 2.06 1.87 -1.18
CA SER A 89 0.96 2.60 -1.79
C SER A 89 0.16 3.38 -0.74
N GLU A 90 -0.90 4.04 -1.18
CA GLU A 90 -1.63 5.03 -0.39
C GLU A 90 -3.14 4.85 -0.50
N PHE A 91 -3.85 4.95 0.61
CA PHE A 91 -5.31 4.98 0.62
C PHE A 91 -5.81 6.33 1.12
N MET A 92 -6.83 6.33 1.98
CA MET A 92 -7.49 7.52 2.47
C MET A 92 -7.28 7.68 3.97
N VAL A 93 -7.45 8.91 4.45
CA VAL A 93 -7.35 9.23 5.87
C VAL A 93 -8.35 8.42 6.71
N PRO A 94 -7.90 7.65 7.73
CA PRO A 94 -8.75 6.72 8.48
C PRO A 94 -10.04 7.29 9.08
N TYR A 95 -10.02 8.47 9.68
CA TYR A 95 -11.23 9.03 10.31
C TYR A 95 -12.37 9.24 9.31
N SER A 96 -12.04 9.41 8.02
CA SER A 96 -13.03 9.69 6.97
C SER A 96 -13.75 8.43 6.49
N TRP A 97 -13.01 7.40 6.06
CA TRP A 97 -13.60 6.23 5.43
C TRP A 97 -14.19 5.22 6.42
N LYS A 98 -13.81 5.28 7.71
CA LYS A 98 -14.45 4.49 8.78
C LYS A 98 -15.95 4.77 8.91
N LEU A 99 -16.41 5.93 8.44
CA LEU A 99 -17.82 6.32 8.41
C LEU A 99 -18.55 5.89 7.13
N GLY A 100 -17.82 5.34 6.15
CA GLY A 100 -18.33 4.97 4.84
C GLY A 100 -17.64 5.72 3.71
N CYS A 101 -18.06 5.42 2.48
CA CYS A 101 -17.53 6.05 1.28
C CYS A 101 -18.18 7.42 1.06
N ASP A 102 -17.37 8.49 1.09
CA ASP A 102 -17.77 9.85 0.77
C ASP A 102 -16.98 10.35 -0.45
N VAL A 103 -17.71 10.73 -1.51
CA VAL A 103 -17.12 11.16 -2.78
C VAL A 103 -16.43 12.51 -2.66
N ASP A 104 -16.87 13.39 -1.76
CA ASP A 104 -16.22 14.68 -1.56
C ASP A 104 -14.89 14.51 -0.83
N VAL A 105 -14.79 13.53 0.07
CA VAL A 105 -13.51 13.11 0.66
C VAL A 105 -12.58 12.52 -0.40
N ILE A 106 -13.08 11.63 -1.27
CA ILE A 106 -12.28 11.01 -2.34
C ILE A 106 -11.70 12.07 -3.28
N ARG A 107 -12.44 13.16 -3.54
CA ARG A 107 -11.98 14.28 -4.38
C ARG A 107 -11.00 15.21 -3.67
N ASN A 108 -10.88 15.12 -2.35
CA ASN A 108 -9.92 15.91 -1.60
C ASN A 108 -8.55 15.23 -1.63
N LYS A 109 -7.60 15.87 -2.35
CA LYS A 109 -6.22 15.38 -2.50
C LYS A 109 -5.43 15.31 -1.20
N ASP A 110 -5.77 16.10 -0.20
CA ASP A 110 -5.09 16.07 1.10
C ASP A 110 -5.59 14.90 1.97
N MET A 111 -6.75 14.33 1.64
CA MET A 111 -7.37 13.22 2.36
C MET A 111 -7.24 11.89 1.63
N THR A 112 -6.80 11.91 0.38
CA THR A 112 -6.79 10.76 -0.54
C THR A 112 -5.43 10.59 -1.18
N GLY A 113 -4.90 9.38 -1.10
CA GLY A 113 -3.63 8.96 -1.66
C GLY A 113 -3.59 8.98 -3.18
N HIS A 114 -2.44 9.40 -3.72
CA HIS A 114 -2.16 9.47 -5.15
C HIS A 114 -0.73 9.05 -5.49
N SER A 115 0.02 8.55 -4.52
CA SER A 115 1.46 8.31 -4.69
C SER A 115 1.89 6.88 -4.42
N LEU A 116 3.02 6.52 -5.00
CA LEU A 116 3.86 5.42 -4.53
C LEU A 116 5.02 5.99 -3.71
N ASN A 117 5.27 5.39 -2.55
CA ASN A 117 6.33 5.75 -1.63
C ASN A 117 7.46 4.73 -1.72
N ILE A 118 8.63 5.17 -2.17
CA ILE A 118 9.80 4.33 -2.44
C ILE A 118 10.78 4.47 -1.29
N TYR A 119 11.07 3.36 -0.63
CA TYR A 119 12.00 3.29 0.50
C TYR A 119 13.25 2.52 0.11
N SER A 120 14.42 2.93 0.62
CA SER A 120 15.59 2.04 0.64
C SER A 120 15.28 0.88 1.59
N TRP A 121 15.51 -0.34 1.13
CA TRP A 121 15.32 -1.54 1.95
C TRP A 121 16.35 -1.63 3.08
N THR A 122 17.60 -1.29 2.77
CA THR A 122 18.75 -1.37 3.69
C THR A 122 18.71 -0.23 4.70
N ASP A 123 18.57 1.00 4.24
CA ASP A 123 18.58 2.19 5.10
C ASP A 123 17.21 2.49 5.73
N ARG A 124 16.16 1.80 5.26
CA ARG A 124 14.78 1.88 5.74
C ARG A 124 14.22 3.31 5.77
N ASN A 125 14.65 4.16 4.85
CA ASN A 125 14.20 5.55 4.77
C ASN A 125 13.43 5.80 3.46
N LEU A 126 12.50 6.75 3.49
CA LEU A 126 11.78 7.20 2.29
C LEU A 126 12.75 8.00 1.39
N ILE A 127 13.04 7.47 0.20
CA ILE A 127 13.99 8.05 -0.76
C ILE A 127 13.31 8.80 -1.90
N GLN A 128 12.09 8.41 -2.27
CA GLN A 128 11.33 9.01 -3.37
C GLN A 128 9.83 8.84 -3.16
N THR A 129 9.04 9.82 -3.58
CA THR A 129 7.58 9.71 -3.71
C THR A 129 7.23 9.98 -5.17
N ILE A 130 6.45 9.09 -5.79
CA ILE A 130 6.02 9.18 -7.18
C ILE A 130 4.54 9.55 -7.18
N ASP A 131 4.24 10.78 -7.56
CA ASP A 131 2.86 11.24 -7.78
C ASP A 131 2.30 10.63 -9.08
N LEU A 132 1.21 9.87 -8.96
CA LEU A 132 0.51 9.24 -10.08
C LEU A 132 -0.56 10.15 -10.71
N GLY A 133 -0.77 11.34 -10.13
CA GLY A 133 -1.72 12.34 -10.59
C GLY A 133 -3.19 11.91 -10.45
N GLU A 134 -4.08 12.62 -11.15
CA GLU A 134 -5.54 12.35 -11.17
C GLU A 134 -5.90 10.94 -11.67
N ASP A 135 -5.01 10.33 -12.45
CA ASP A 135 -5.21 8.98 -12.95
C ASP A 135 -4.85 7.93 -11.90
N GLY A 136 -4.16 8.28 -10.82
CA GLY A 136 -3.70 7.34 -9.80
C GLY A 136 -4.38 7.48 -8.45
N MET A 137 -5.66 7.86 -8.43
CA MET A 137 -6.42 8.02 -7.19
C MET A 137 -6.58 6.67 -6.47
N ILE A 138 -6.25 6.65 -5.17
CA ILE A 138 -6.38 5.49 -4.30
C ILE A 138 -5.59 4.29 -4.87
N PRO A 139 -4.24 4.39 -4.96
CA PRO A 139 -3.40 3.25 -5.33
C PRO A 139 -3.45 2.21 -4.20
N LEU A 140 -4.13 1.10 -4.45
CA LEU A 140 -4.34 0.04 -3.46
C LEU A 140 -3.23 -1.01 -3.56
N GLU A 141 -3.55 -2.18 -4.07
CA GLU A 141 -2.71 -3.35 -4.04
C GLU A 141 -1.51 -3.19 -4.99
N THR A 142 -0.31 -3.30 -4.43
CA THR A 142 0.96 -3.20 -5.16
C THR A 142 1.59 -4.59 -5.28
N ARG A 143 2.07 -4.93 -6.47
CA ARG A 143 2.63 -6.25 -6.78
C ARG A 143 3.91 -6.09 -7.58
N PHE A 144 5.03 -6.51 -7.02
CA PHE A 144 6.22 -6.77 -7.84
C PHE A 144 5.99 -8.01 -8.70
N LEU A 145 6.67 -8.07 -9.85
CA LEU A 145 6.85 -9.35 -10.54
C LEU A 145 7.51 -10.36 -9.58
N HIS A 146 7.13 -11.63 -9.71
CA HIS A 146 7.65 -12.72 -8.89
C HIS A 146 9.14 -12.99 -9.16
N ASP A 147 9.63 -12.76 -10.38
CA ASP A 147 11.09 -12.79 -10.66
C ASP A 147 11.80 -11.69 -9.86
N PRO A 148 12.63 -12.07 -8.86
CA PRO A 148 13.29 -11.09 -8.00
C PRO A 148 14.31 -10.20 -8.73
N LYS A 149 14.69 -10.56 -9.96
CA LYS A 149 15.59 -9.77 -10.80
C LYS A 149 14.83 -8.78 -11.69
N SER A 150 13.50 -8.75 -11.67
CA SER A 150 12.74 -7.75 -12.40
C SER A 150 12.52 -6.51 -11.53
N PRO A 151 13.06 -5.33 -11.91
CA PRO A 151 12.90 -4.12 -11.11
C PRO A 151 11.60 -3.38 -11.47
N GLN A 152 10.47 -4.10 -11.47
CA GLN A 152 9.19 -3.54 -11.85
C GLN A 152 8.02 -4.28 -11.20
N GLY A 153 6.88 -3.61 -11.17
CA GLY A 153 5.63 -4.15 -10.67
C GLY A 153 4.45 -3.29 -11.09
N PHE A 154 3.28 -3.60 -10.54
CA PHE A 154 2.02 -2.93 -10.86
C PHE A 154 1.30 -2.49 -9.60
N VAL A 155 0.53 -1.41 -9.71
CA VAL A 155 -0.41 -0.97 -8.69
C VAL A 155 -1.76 -0.67 -9.32
N GLY A 156 -2.84 -1.18 -8.70
CA GLY A 156 -4.21 -0.87 -9.07
C GLY A 156 -4.69 0.40 -8.38
N CYS A 157 -5.26 1.34 -9.13
CA CYS A 157 -5.81 2.58 -8.60
C CYS A 157 -7.34 2.51 -8.63
N ALA A 158 -7.96 2.43 -7.46
CA ALA A 158 -9.36 2.03 -7.36
C ALA A 158 -10.28 3.05 -8.03
N PHE A 159 -10.28 4.30 -7.57
CA PHE A 159 -11.31 5.25 -7.99
C PHE A 159 -11.12 5.73 -9.44
N SER A 160 -9.87 5.89 -9.87
CA SER A 160 -9.54 6.21 -11.26
C SER A 160 -9.71 5.02 -12.21
N SER A 161 -9.77 3.79 -11.68
CA SER A 161 -9.92 2.54 -12.46
C SER A 161 -8.79 2.33 -13.46
N THR A 162 -7.56 2.58 -13.01
CA THR A 162 -6.34 2.45 -13.81
C THR A 162 -5.36 1.48 -13.15
N VAL A 163 -4.42 0.98 -13.93
CA VAL A 163 -3.25 0.27 -13.40
C VAL A 163 -2.00 1.02 -13.87
N PHE A 164 -1.09 1.25 -12.94
CA PHE A 164 0.24 1.79 -13.23
C PHE A 164 1.29 0.68 -13.15
N ARG A 165 2.25 0.68 -14.07
CA ARG A 165 3.49 -0.06 -13.96
C ARG A 165 4.53 0.85 -13.33
N PHE A 166 5.09 0.46 -12.18
CA PHE A 166 6.26 1.12 -11.62
C PHE A 166 7.52 0.33 -11.98
N TYR A 167 8.62 1.03 -12.26
CA TYR A 167 9.87 0.42 -12.71
C TYR A 167 11.08 1.27 -12.32
N ARG A 168 12.24 0.61 -12.22
CA ARG A 168 13.53 1.26 -11.97
C ARG A 168 14.17 1.74 -13.27
N ASN A 169 14.67 2.97 -13.25
CA ASN A 169 15.40 3.61 -14.33
C ASN A 169 16.88 3.22 -14.32
N CYS A 170 17.58 3.52 -15.43
CA CYS A 170 19.02 3.26 -15.57
C CYS A 170 19.88 4.04 -14.56
N ASP A 171 19.41 5.20 -14.10
CA ASP A 171 20.08 6.02 -13.07
C ASP A 171 19.78 5.55 -11.64
N GLY A 172 18.97 4.51 -11.48
CA GLY A 172 18.60 3.92 -10.20
C GLY A 172 17.34 4.51 -9.55
N THR A 173 16.77 5.59 -10.10
CA THR A 173 15.48 6.15 -9.64
C THR A 173 14.30 5.28 -10.06
N TRP A 174 13.11 5.54 -9.53
CA TRP A 174 11.88 4.85 -9.93
C TRP A 174 10.95 5.77 -10.72
N SER A 175 10.16 5.20 -11.61
CA SER A 175 9.12 5.89 -12.36
C SER A 175 7.88 5.03 -12.47
N ALA A 176 6.74 5.65 -12.76
CA ALA A 176 5.49 4.96 -12.97
C ALA A 176 4.83 5.44 -14.27
N GLU A 177 4.18 4.53 -14.98
CA GLU A 177 3.40 4.84 -16.17
C GLU A 177 2.05 4.13 -16.12
N LYS A 178 1.00 4.78 -16.63
CA LYS A 178 -0.32 4.19 -16.74
C LYS A 178 -0.33 3.19 -17.89
N VAL A 179 -0.69 1.94 -17.60
CA VAL A 179 -0.69 0.83 -18.58
C VAL A 179 -2.08 0.28 -18.87
N ILE A 180 -3.05 0.44 -17.96
CA ILE A 180 -4.43 -0.01 -18.14
C ILE A 180 -5.38 1.11 -17.69
N THR A 181 -6.47 1.28 -18.43
CA THR A 181 -7.63 2.11 -18.04
C THR A 181 -8.90 1.32 -18.29
N ILE A 182 -9.75 1.18 -17.27
CA ILE A 182 -11.07 0.57 -17.39
C ILE A 182 -12.11 1.69 -17.55
N PRO A 183 -12.88 1.70 -18.64
CA PRO A 183 -13.87 2.75 -18.88
C PRO A 183 -15.02 2.66 -17.88
N LYS A 184 -15.54 3.83 -17.49
CA LYS A 184 -16.74 3.93 -16.66
C LYS A 184 -17.98 3.52 -17.47
N VAL A 185 -18.97 2.95 -16.81
CA VAL A 185 -20.24 2.55 -17.45
C VAL A 185 -21.41 3.33 -16.87
N LYS A 186 -22.39 3.67 -17.72
CA LYS A 186 -23.64 4.30 -17.28
C LYS A 186 -24.62 3.23 -16.82
N ALA A 187 -25.28 3.44 -15.69
CA ALA A 187 -26.27 2.52 -15.16
C ALA A 187 -27.47 3.28 -14.59
N ASN A 188 -28.67 2.74 -14.85
CA ASN A 188 -29.90 3.27 -14.27
C ASN A 188 -30.03 2.85 -12.80
N GLY A 189 -30.45 3.77 -11.93
CA GLY A 189 -30.63 3.49 -10.50
C GLY A 189 -29.34 3.51 -9.68
N TRP A 190 -28.22 3.94 -10.25
CA TRP A 190 -26.97 4.16 -9.51
C TRP A 190 -26.90 5.58 -8.92
N VAL A 191 -26.24 5.71 -7.77
CA VAL A 191 -26.15 6.96 -7.01
C VAL A 191 -25.22 8.00 -7.66
N LEU A 192 -24.27 7.58 -8.51
CA LEU A 192 -23.39 8.47 -9.27
C LEU A 192 -23.74 8.48 -10.77
N PRO A 193 -23.28 9.49 -11.53
CA PRO A 193 -23.56 9.57 -12.98
C PRO A 193 -23.01 8.39 -13.78
N GLU A 194 -21.90 7.80 -13.31
CA GLU A 194 -21.22 6.67 -13.93
C GLU A 194 -20.70 5.73 -12.85
N ILE A 195 -20.64 4.44 -13.15
CA ILE A 195 -20.03 3.42 -12.31
C ILE A 195 -18.55 3.30 -12.73
N PRO A 196 -17.58 3.64 -11.85
CA PRO A 196 -16.18 3.37 -12.10
C PRO A 196 -15.90 1.86 -12.06
N GLY A 197 -14.85 1.41 -12.74
CA GLY A 197 -14.41 0.02 -12.70
C GLY A 197 -14.01 -0.43 -11.29
N MET A 198 -13.47 0.50 -10.47
CA MET A 198 -13.11 0.28 -9.08
C MET A 198 -12.16 -0.91 -8.90
N ILE A 199 -10.95 -0.79 -9.43
CA ILE A 199 -9.92 -1.85 -9.31
C ILE A 199 -9.44 -1.91 -7.87
N THR A 200 -10.01 -2.82 -7.07
CA THR A 200 -9.67 -2.94 -5.65
C THR A 200 -8.46 -3.82 -5.38
N ASP A 201 -8.16 -4.75 -6.28
CA ASP A 201 -7.03 -5.67 -6.16
C ASP A 201 -6.46 -5.95 -7.55
N VAL A 202 -5.18 -6.31 -7.58
CA VAL A 202 -4.49 -6.84 -8.74
C VAL A 202 -3.60 -8.00 -8.31
N LEU A 203 -3.49 -9.02 -9.15
CA LEU A 203 -2.66 -10.19 -8.86
C LEU A 203 -1.89 -10.66 -10.07
N LEU A 204 -0.63 -11.03 -9.86
CA LEU A 204 0.22 -11.62 -10.89
C LEU A 204 0.24 -13.13 -10.78
N SER A 205 0.08 -13.82 -11.92
CA SER A 205 0.38 -15.25 -12.02
C SER A 205 1.82 -15.53 -11.62
N MET A 206 2.08 -16.69 -11.01
CA MET A 206 3.43 -17.07 -10.53
C MET A 206 4.52 -17.08 -11.61
N ASP A 207 4.17 -17.17 -12.89
CA ASP A 207 5.11 -17.09 -14.02
C ASP A 207 5.19 -15.70 -14.67
N ASP A 208 4.64 -14.68 -14.01
CA ASP A 208 4.63 -13.27 -14.43
C ASP A 208 3.98 -12.97 -15.80
N LYS A 209 3.19 -13.89 -16.34
CA LYS A 209 2.55 -13.72 -17.67
C LYS A 209 1.20 -13.03 -17.64
N TRP A 210 0.47 -13.14 -16.54
CA TRP A 210 -0.91 -12.67 -16.42
C TRP A 210 -1.05 -11.74 -15.23
N LEU A 211 -1.74 -10.62 -15.49
CA LEU A 211 -2.26 -9.72 -14.48
C LEU A 211 -3.78 -9.91 -14.41
N TYR A 212 -4.28 -10.22 -13.22
CA TYR A 212 -5.70 -10.37 -12.89
C TYR A 212 -6.19 -9.16 -12.12
#